data_AF-D5LSI7-F1
#
_entry.id   AF-D5LSI7-F1
#
_cell.length_a   1.000
_cell.length_b   1.000
_cell.length_c   1.000
_cell.angle_alpha   90.00
_cell.angle_beta   90.00
_cell.angle_gamma   90.00
#
_symmetry.space_group_name_H-M   'P 1'
#
loop_
_entity.id
_entity.type
_entity.pdbx_description
1 polymer ?
#
loop_
_entity_poly.entity_id
_entity_poly.type
_entity_poly.pdbx_seq_one_letter_code
_entity_poly.pdbx_strand_id
1 'polypeptide(L)'
;NDLPFVLFGGMNVLESRDLAMRICEHYVTVTQKLGIPYVFKASFDKANRSSIHSYRGPGLEEGIKIFQELKQTFGVKIITDVHEPSQAQPVADVVDVIQLPAFLARQTDLVEAMAKTGAVINVKKPQFVSPGQMGNIVDKFKEG
;
A
#
# COMPACT_ATOMS: atom_id res chain seq x y z
N ASN A 1 -19.74 0.00 8.29
CA ASN A 1 -19.71 -1.44 8.60
C ASN A 1 -19.34 -1.55 10.07
N ASP A 2 -19.78 -2.61 10.74
CA ASP A 2 -19.67 -2.75 12.20
C ASP A 2 -18.73 -3.91 12.57
N LEU A 3 -17.78 -4.22 11.69
CA LEU A 3 -16.80 -5.28 11.89
C LEU A 3 -15.66 -4.82 12.82
N PRO A 4 -14.96 -5.77 13.48
CA PRO A 4 -13.79 -5.44 14.28
C PRO A 4 -12.73 -4.66 13.48
N PHE A 5 -12.05 -3.75 14.17
CA PHE A 5 -10.97 -2.97 13.59
C PHE A 5 -9.86 -3.88 13.02
N VAL A 6 -9.32 -3.48 11.87
CA VAL A 6 -8.17 -4.13 11.21
C VAL A 6 -6.96 -3.22 11.34
N LEU A 7 -5.83 -3.76 11.83
CA LEU A 7 -4.58 -3.01 11.93
C LEU A 7 -3.84 -3.04 10.59
N PHE A 8 -3.67 -1.86 9.99
CA PHE A 8 -2.74 -1.63 8.89
C PHE A 8 -1.44 -1.08 9.48
N GLY A 9 -0.50 -1.98 9.79
CA GLY A 9 0.74 -1.65 10.50
C GLY A 9 1.98 -2.11 9.73
N GLY A 10 3.14 -1.54 10.03
CA GLY A 10 4.38 -1.91 9.35
C GLY A 10 5.42 -0.80 9.41
N MET A 11 6.07 -0.54 8.28
CA MET A 11 7.15 0.45 8.16
C MET A 11 6.90 1.45 7.03
N ASN A 12 7.69 2.53 7.00
CA ASN A 12 7.48 3.58 6.01
C ASN A 12 7.89 3.14 4.60
N VAL A 13 9.18 2.86 4.42
CA VAL A 13 9.80 2.39 3.18
C VAL A 13 10.53 1.09 3.48
N LEU A 14 10.59 0.17 2.53
CA LEU A 14 11.46 -1.01 2.66
C LEU A 14 12.92 -0.53 2.67
N GLU A 15 13.60 -0.61 3.81
CA GLU A 15 15.01 -0.20 3.92
C GLU A 15 15.96 -1.37 3.65
N SER A 16 15.59 -2.55 4.12
CA SER A 16 16.25 -3.82 3.81
C SER A 16 15.30 -4.99 4.04
N ARG A 17 15.59 -6.12 3.39
CA ARG A 17 14.85 -7.38 3.56
C ARG A 17 14.79 -7.80 5.02
N ASP A 18 15.95 -7.88 5.70
CA ASP A 18 16.02 -8.35 7.08
C ASP A 18 15.30 -7.45 8.08
N LEU A 19 15.29 -6.13 7.83
CA LEU A 19 14.52 -5.21 8.66
C LEU A 19 13.02 -5.43 8.47
N ALA A 20 12.56 -5.57 7.23
CA ALA A 20 11.15 -5.84 6.92
C ALA A 20 10.67 -7.14 7.59
N MET A 21 11.48 -8.20 7.54
CA MET A 21 11.19 -9.49 8.18
C MET A 21 11.03 -9.36 9.70
N ARG A 22 11.98 -8.72 10.38
CA ARG A 22 11.92 -8.51 11.85
C ARG A 22 10.71 -7.69 12.28
N ILE A 23 10.40 -6.63 11.53
CA ILE A 23 9.23 -5.79 11.81
C ILE A 23 7.96 -6.62 11.62
N CYS A 24 7.83 -7.33 10.49
CA CYS A 24 6.64 -8.13 10.21
C CYS A 24 6.42 -9.22 11.28
N GLU A 25 7.45 -9.96 11.66
CA GLU A 25 7.40 -10.98 12.72
C GLU A 25 6.86 -10.41 14.04
N HIS A 26 7.35 -9.25 14.44
CA HIS A 26 6.91 -8.61 15.68
C HIS A 26 5.42 -8.21 15.62
N TYR A 27 4.98 -7.58 14.52
CA TYR A 27 3.56 -7.25 14.33
C TYR A 27 2.68 -8.50 14.31
N VAL A 28 3.09 -9.57 13.62
CA VAL A 28 2.34 -10.83 13.57
C VAL A 28 2.19 -11.42 14.97
N THR A 29 3.26 -11.47 15.75
CA THR A 29 3.24 -11.99 17.13
C THR A 29 2.25 -11.22 18.00
N VAL A 30 2.31 -9.89 17.98
CA VAL A 30 1.44 -9.04 18.80
C VAL A 30 -0.02 -9.12 18.35
N THR A 31 -0.27 -9.06 17.05
CA THR A 31 -1.63 -9.07 16.49
C THR A 31 -2.31 -10.42 16.68
N GLN A 32 -1.59 -11.54 16.55
CA GLN A 32 -2.11 -12.87 16.87
C GLN A 32 -2.42 -13.01 18.36
N LYS A 33 -1.52 -12.57 19.24
CA LYS A 33 -1.73 -12.60 20.70
C LYS A 33 -2.99 -11.83 21.13
N LEU A 34 -3.29 -10.72 20.46
CA LEU A 34 -4.43 -9.86 20.77
C LEU A 34 -5.69 -10.17 19.94
N GLY A 35 -5.61 -11.10 18.98
CA GLY A 35 -6.72 -11.40 18.07
C GLY A 35 -7.10 -10.26 17.12
N ILE A 36 -6.15 -9.40 16.74
CA ILE A 36 -6.39 -8.25 15.86
C ILE A 36 -6.07 -8.65 14.40
N PRO A 37 -6.99 -8.52 13.44
CA PRO A 37 -6.69 -8.72 12.02
C PRO A 37 -5.60 -7.75 11.54
N TYR A 38 -4.67 -8.23 10.71
CA TYR A 38 -3.46 -7.48 10.36
C TYR A 38 -3.19 -7.45 8.84
N VAL A 39 -2.74 -6.28 8.38
CA VAL A 39 -2.20 -6.05 7.03
C VAL A 39 -0.85 -5.33 7.17
N PHE A 40 0.22 -5.93 6.64
CA PHE A 40 1.56 -5.35 6.64
C PHE A 40 1.66 -4.21 5.62
N LYS A 41 2.07 -3.03 6.05
CA LYS A 41 2.29 -1.86 5.20
C LYS A 41 3.77 -1.56 5.04
N ALA A 42 4.23 -1.40 3.81
CA ALA A 42 5.48 -0.71 3.47
C ALA A 42 5.40 -0.09 2.07
N SER A 43 6.30 0.83 1.76
CA SER A 43 6.44 1.41 0.41
C SER A 43 7.73 0.90 -0.23
N PHE A 44 7.70 0.54 -1.52
CA PHE A 44 8.91 0.18 -2.27
C PHE A 44 9.62 1.41 -2.88
N ASP A 45 8.90 2.53 -3.01
CA ASP A 45 9.41 3.81 -3.47
C ASP A 45 8.76 4.97 -2.70
N LYS A 46 9.55 6.00 -2.38
CA LYS A 46 9.13 7.26 -1.78
C LYS A 46 9.33 8.38 -2.80
N ALA A 47 8.40 8.51 -3.74
CA ALA A 47 8.48 9.47 -4.84
C ALA A 47 8.39 10.95 -4.42
N ASN A 48 8.01 11.23 -3.18
CA ASN A 48 7.70 12.58 -2.68
C ASN A 48 8.75 13.13 -1.70
N ARG A 49 10.04 12.77 -1.85
CA ARG A 49 11.14 13.29 -1.02
C ARG A 49 11.52 14.70 -1.46
N SER A 50 11.91 15.54 -0.50
CA SER A 50 12.31 16.94 -0.74
C SER A 50 13.67 17.08 -1.45
N SER A 51 14.48 16.02 -1.50
CA SER A 51 15.78 16.01 -2.15
C SER A 51 15.92 14.78 -3.06
N ILE A 52 16.50 14.98 -4.24
CA ILE A 52 16.90 13.93 -5.18
C ILE A 52 17.90 12.93 -4.58
N HIS A 53 18.73 13.36 -3.62
CA HIS A 53 19.74 12.50 -3.00
C HIS A 53 19.20 11.63 -1.85
N SER A 54 17.93 11.80 -1.48
CA SER A 54 17.31 10.99 -0.44
C SER A 54 17.12 9.55 -0.90
N TYR A 55 17.47 8.58 -0.05
CA TYR A 55 17.12 7.18 -0.30
C TYR A 55 15.61 7.02 -0.46
N ARG A 56 15.17 6.40 -1.55
CA ARG A 56 13.75 6.27 -1.91
C ARG A 56 13.16 4.90 -1.66
N GLY A 57 13.98 3.88 -1.44
CA GLY A 57 13.54 2.49 -1.37
C GLY A 57 14.26 1.63 -2.39
N PRO A 58 13.98 0.32 -2.40
CA PRO A 58 14.66 -0.65 -3.26
C PRO A 58 14.13 -0.63 -4.71
N GLY A 59 13.04 0.09 -4.98
CA GLY A 59 12.36 0.10 -6.27
C GLY A 59 11.38 -1.05 -6.44
N LEU A 60 10.68 -1.07 -7.58
CA LEU A 60 9.54 -1.96 -7.82
C LEU A 60 9.93 -3.45 -7.78
N GLU A 61 10.90 -3.86 -8.60
CA GLU A 61 11.27 -5.26 -8.75
C GLU A 61 11.72 -5.90 -7.43
N GLU A 62 12.62 -5.21 -6.72
CA GLU A 62 13.16 -5.75 -5.48
C GLU A 62 12.17 -5.62 -4.31
N GLY A 63 11.34 -4.57 -4.31
CA GLY A 63 10.23 -4.45 -3.38
C GLY A 63 9.22 -5.59 -3.51
N ILE A 64 8.88 -5.98 -4.74
CA ILE A 64 8.00 -7.13 -5.01
C ILE A 64 8.57 -8.43 -4.44
N LYS A 65 9.87 -8.70 -4.62
CA LYS A 65 10.50 -9.91 -4.08
C LYS A 65 10.41 -9.96 -2.55
N ILE A 66 10.67 -8.84 -1.88
CA ILE A 66 10.55 -8.73 -0.42
C ILE A 66 9.10 -8.97 0.02
N PHE A 67 8.11 -8.42 -0.69
CA PHE A 67 6.70 -8.67 -0.38
C PHE A 67 6.31 -10.14 -0.54
N GLN A 68 6.74 -10.80 -1.62
CA GLN A 68 6.49 -12.23 -1.82
C GLN A 68 7.07 -13.06 -0.67
N GLU A 69 8.28 -12.76 -0.24
CA GLU A 69 8.93 -13.46 0.88
C GLU A 69 8.16 -13.25 2.20
N LEU A 70 7.70 -12.04 2.48
CA LEU A 70 6.87 -11.74 3.66
C LEU A 70 5.55 -12.53 3.64
N LYS A 71 4.87 -12.62 2.49
CA LYS A 71 3.65 -13.42 2.34
C LYS A 71 3.93 -14.91 2.54
N GLN A 72 4.98 -15.44 1.93
CA GLN A 72 5.35 -16.85 2.05
C GLN A 72 5.74 -17.23 3.48
N THR A 73 6.47 -16.36 4.17
CA THR A 73 6.99 -16.66 5.51
C THR A 73 5.93 -16.51 6.60
N PHE A 74 5.12 -15.45 6.54
CA PHE A 74 4.21 -15.08 7.62
C PHE A 74 2.72 -15.23 7.28
N GLY A 75 2.37 -15.49 6.02
CA GLY A 75 0.98 -15.57 5.57
C GLY A 75 0.20 -14.26 5.72
N VAL A 76 0.90 -13.12 5.80
CA VAL A 76 0.27 -11.81 6.01
C VAL A 76 -0.32 -11.25 4.73
N LYS A 77 -1.38 -10.45 4.88
CA LYS A 77 -1.82 -9.55 3.81
C LYS A 77 -0.91 -8.33 3.73
N ILE A 78 -0.73 -7.77 2.54
CA ILE A 78 0.18 -6.65 2.28
C ILE A 78 -0.53 -5.48 1.62
N ILE A 79 -0.15 -4.27 2.02
CA ILE A 79 -0.52 -3.01 1.37
C ILE A 79 0.73 -2.21 0.96
N THR A 80 0.73 -1.68 -0.26
CA THR A 80 1.77 -0.75 -0.76
C THR A 80 1.16 0.32 -1.65
N ASP A 81 1.86 1.44 -1.80
CA ASP A 81 1.47 2.55 -2.68
C ASP A 81 2.15 2.49 -4.06
N VAL A 82 1.40 2.88 -5.08
CA VAL A 82 1.88 3.05 -6.46
C VAL A 82 1.86 4.53 -6.85
N HIS A 83 2.80 4.93 -7.70
CA HIS A 83 2.99 6.32 -8.10
C HIS A 83 2.80 6.53 -9.61
N GLU A 84 2.87 5.46 -10.41
CA GLU A 84 2.72 5.51 -11.86
C GLU A 84 1.75 4.41 -12.34
N PRO A 85 0.95 4.64 -13.40
CA PRO A 85 -0.04 3.67 -13.90
C PRO A 85 0.56 2.29 -14.23
N SER A 86 1.77 2.26 -14.80
CA SER A 86 2.49 1.03 -15.17
C SER A 86 2.82 0.13 -13.97
N GLN A 87 2.85 0.68 -12.76
CA GLN A 87 3.14 -0.04 -11.52
C GLN A 87 1.91 -0.78 -10.99
N ALA A 88 0.69 -0.39 -11.40
CA ALA A 88 -0.55 -0.88 -10.80
C ALA A 88 -0.69 -2.40 -10.93
N GLN A 89 -0.58 -2.95 -12.15
CA GLN A 89 -0.76 -4.39 -12.37
C GLN A 89 0.33 -5.25 -11.73
N PRO A 90 1.65 -4.98 -11.92
CA PRO A 90 2.69 -5.79 -11.29
C PRO A 90 2.60 -5.81 -9.75
N VAL A 91 2.15 -4.71 -9.15
CA VAL A 91 1.91 -4.64 -7.71
C VAL A 91 0.66 -5.43 -7.32
N ALA A 92 -0.44 -5.31 -8.07
CA ALA A 92 -1.70 -6.03 -7.83
C ALA A 92 -1.52 -7.55 -7.81
N ASP A 93 -0.63 -8.08 -8.64
CA ASP A 93 -0.37 -9.52 -8.73
C ASP A 93 0.26 -10.09 -7.45
N VAL A 94 0.77 -9.22 -6.56
CA VAL A 94 1.56 -9.61 -5.38
C VAL A 94 0.90 -9.17 -4.08
N VAL A 95 0.45 -7.92 -3.99
CA VAL A 95 -0.12 -7.35 -2.75
C VAL A 95 -1.63 -7.49 -2.70
N ASP A 96 -2.19 -7.41 -1.50
CA ASP A 96 -3.63 -7.60 -1.28
C ASP A 96 -4.41 -6.29 -1.33
N VAL A 97 -3.73 -5.17 -1.09
CA VAL A 97 -4.30 -3.82 -1.13
C VAL A 97 -3.33 -2.86 -1.84
N ILE A 98 -3.82 -2.12 -2.83
CA ILE A 98 -3.06 -1.04 -3.47
C ILE A 98 -3.51 0.29 -2.89
N GLN A 99 -2.56 1.13 -2.53
CA GLN A 99 -2.82 2.43 -1.95
C GLN A 99 -2.60 3.56 -2.96
N LEU A 100 -3.58 4.43 -3.12
CA LEU A 100 -3.48 5.66 -3.91
C LEU A 100 -2.89 6.78 -3.03
N PRO A 101 -1.72 7.34 -3.35
CA PRO A 101 -1.16 8.47 -2.60
C PRO A 101 -2.06 9.71 -2.66
N ALA A 102 -2.13 10.46 -1.56
CA ALA A 102 -2.96 11.65 -1.42
C ALA A 102 -2.74 12.70 -2.53
N PHE A 103 -1.48 12.94 -2.91
CA PHE A 103 -1.16 13.91 -3.96
C PHE A 103 -1.61 13.48 -5.35
N LEU A 104 -1.84 12.18 -5.57
CA LEU A 104 -2.19 11.59 -6.86
C LEU A 104 -3.69 11.23 -6.94
N ALA A 105 -4.48 11.53 -5.91
CA ALA A 105 -5.87 11.09 -5.81
C ALA A 105 -6.81 11.62 -6.92
N ARG A 106 -6.36 12.61 -7.70
CA ARG A 106 -7.11 13.18 -8.83
C ARG A 106 -6.53 12.81 -10.20
N GLN A 107 -5.44 12.06 -10.26
CA GLN A 107 -4.81 11.61 -11.51
C GLN A 107 -5.67 10.50 -12.14
N THR A 108 -6.40 10.83 -13.21
CA THR A 108 -7.37 9.91 -13.82
C THR A 108 -6.70 8.64 -14.32
N ASP A 109 -5.58 8.75 -15.04
CA ASP A 109 -4.88 7.59 -15.62
C ASP A 109 -4.40 6.60 -14.55
N LEU A 110 -3.94 7.10 -13.39
CA LEU A 110 -3.53 6.24 -12.28
C LEU A 110 -4.74 5.57 -11.61
N VAL A 111 -5.82 6.32 -11.42
CA VAL A 111 -7.07 5.78 -10.86
C VAL A 111 -7.64 4.68 -11.76
N GLU A 112 -7.69 4.91 -13.07
CA GLU A 112 -8.16 3.94 -14.06
C GLU A 112 -7.25 2.70 -14.11
N ALA A 113 -5.93 2.88 -14.12
CA ALA A 113 -5.00 1.76 -14.09
C ALA A 113 -5.14 0.92 -12.81
N MET A 114 -5.35 1.56 -11.65
CA MET A 114 -5.60 0.87 -10.39
C MET A 114 -6.97 0.18 -10.36
N ALA A 115 -8.02 0.80 -10.88
CA ALA A 115 -9.37 0.24 -10.96
C ALA A 115 -9.40 -1.05 -11.80
N LYS A 116 -8.75 -1.02 -12.98
CA LYS A 116 -8.63 -2.17 -13.90
C LYS A 116 -7.97 -3.41 -13.29
N THR A 117 -7.18 -3.26 -12.23
CA THR A 117 -6.55 -4.42 -11.55
C THR A 117 -7.55 -5.31 -10.81
N GLY A 118 -8.72 -4.77 -10.44
CA GLY A 118 -9.67 -5.45 -9.55
C GLY A 118 -9.18 -5.64 -8.11
N ALA A 119 -8.02 -5.06 -7.74
CA ALA A 119 -7.48 -5.14 -6.39
C ALA A 119 -8.28 -4.29 -5.39
N VAL A 120 -8.12 -4.58 -4.10
CA VAL A 120 -8.66 -3.71 -3.05
C VAL A 120 -7.88 -2.39 -3.06
N ILE A 121 -8.60 -1.26 -3.11
CA ILE A 121 -7.98 0.06 -3.16
C ILE A 121 -8.12 0.81 -1.83
N ASN A 122 -7.00 1.28 -1.28
CA ASN A 122 -6.95 2.22 -0.17
C ASN A 122 -6.70 3.65 -0.67
N VAL A 123 -7.68 4.54 -0.55
CA VAL A 123 -7.54 5.93 -0.98
C VAL A 123 -7.07 6.81 0.18
N LYS A 124 -5.87 7.39 0.07
CA LYS A 124 -5.46 8.43 1.02
C LYS A 124 -6.20 9.74 0.73
N LYS A 125 -7.07 10.16 1.65
CA LYS A 125 -7.75 11.45 1.57
C LYS A 125 -6.73 12.58 1.42
N PRO A 126 -6.76 13.38 0.35
CA PRO A 126 -5.85 14.51 0.22
C PRO A 126 -6.09 15.54 1.33
N GLN A 127 -5.01 16.18 1.81
CA GLN A 127 -5.13 17.21 2.86
C GLN A 127 -5.94 18.43 2.41
N PHE A 128 -6.00 18.69 1.09
CA PHE A 128 -6.73 19.80 0.48
C PHE A 128 -8.15 19.44 0.01
N VAL A 129 -8.68 18.28 0.41
CA VAL A 129 -10.01 17.79 0.01
C VAL A 129 -10.89 17.60 1.25
N SER A 130 -12.12 18.11 1.17
CA SER A 130 -13.13 17.95 2.22
C SER A 130 -13.68 16.52 2.26
N PRO A 131 -14.19 16.03 3.41
CA PRO A 131 -14.77 14.69 3.48
C PRO A 131 -15.88 14.42 2.46
N GLY A 132 -16.76 15.39 2.21
CA GLY A 132 -17.88 15.24 1.25
C GLY A 132 -17.43 15.04 -0.21
N GLN A 133 -16.22 15.47 -0.56
CA GLN A 133 -15.66 15.31 -1.91
C GLN A 133 -15.02 13.94 -2.15
N MET A 134 -14.90 13.09 -1.13
CA MET A 134 -14.35 11.74 -1.30
C MET A 134 -15.23 10.84 -2.16
N GLY A 135 -16.55 11.08 -2.18
CA GLY A 135 -17.49 10.36 -3.05
C GLY A 135 -17.07 10.40 -4.52
N ASN A 136 -16.66 11.57 -5.01
CA ASN A 136 -16.22 11.75 -6.40
C ASN A 136 -15.01 10.89 -6.78
N ILE A 137 -14.09 10.64 -5.82
CA ILE A 137 -12.93 9.78 -6.05
C ILE A 137 -13.40 8.31 -6.10
N VAL A 138 -14.28 7.92 -5.18
CA VAL A 138 -14.84 6.56 -5.15
C VAL A 138 -15.63 6.26 -6.43
N ASP A 139 -16.43 7.20 -6.91
CA ASP A 139 -17.23 7.00 -8.12
C ASP A 139 -16.34 6.92 -9.36
N LYS A 140 -15.24 7.69 -9.43
CA LYS A 140 -14.22 7.52 -10.48
C LYS A 140 -13.63 6.11 -10.51
N PHE A 141 -13.39 5.49 -9.35
CA PHE A 141 -12.95 4.09 -9.28
C PHE A 141 -14.01 3.08 -9.73
N LYS A 142 -15.30 3.41 -9.62
CA LYS A 142 -16.40 2.53 -10.08
C LYS A 142 -16.64 2.63 -11.59
N GLU A 143 -16.36 3.79 -12.17
CA GLU A 143 -16.54 4.04 -13.61
C GLU A 143 -15.41 3.49 -14.48
N GLY A 144 -14.20 3.37 -13.92
CA GLY A 144 -12.99 2.93 -14.63
C GLY A 144 -12.69 1.44 -14.53
#